data_AF-A0A0B1THG5-F1
#
_entry.id   AF-A0A0B1THG5-F1
#
_cell.length_a   1.000
_cell.length_b   1.000
_cell.length_c   1.000
_cell.angle_alpha   90.00
_cell.angle_beta   90.00
_cell.angle_gamma   90.00
#
_symmetry.space_group_name_H-M   'P 1'
#
loop_
_entity.id
_entity.type
_entity.pdbx_description
1 polymer ?
#
loop_
_entity_poly.entity_id
_entity_poly.type
_entity_poly.pdbx_seq_one_letter_code
_entity_poly.pdbx_strand_id
1 'polypeptide(L)'
;MDNNSVIERITANQYDTAPFNRSGLIPPFFRYRELFLVVPKYYLSFCMIEKVMTTISNAIFCFITNTSEFRANNRRISTETYAIR
;
A
#
# COMPACT_ATOMS: atom_id res chain seq x y z
N MET A 1 9.85 -5.52 33.77
CA MET A 1 9.14 -4.47 33.01
C MET A 1 7.78 -5.04 32.65
N ASP A 2 6.70 -4.36 33.03
CA ASP A 2 5.35 -4.80 32.72
C ASP A 2 4.99 -4.45 31.28
N ASN A 3 4.91 -5.47 30.40
CA ASN A 3 4.61 -5.28 28.99
C ASN A 3 3.18 -4.74 28.77
N ASN A 4 2.24 -5.00 29.67
CA ASN A 4 0.86 -4.54 29.50
C ASN A 4 0.78 -3.01 29.55
N SER A 5 1.47 -2.38 30.50
CA SER A 5 1.55 -0.92 30.58
C SER A 5 2.11 -0.26 29.32
N VAL A 6 3.02 -0.93 28.61
CA VAL A 6 3.59 -0.41 27.36
C VAL A 6 2.58 -0.50 26.22
N ILE A 7 1.88 -1.63 26.09
CA ILE A 7 0.85 -1.82 25.06
C ILE A 7 -0.28 -0.81 25.24
N GLU A 8 -0.74 -0.58 26.47
CA GLU A 8 -1.79 0.41 26.76
C GLU A 8 -1.40 1.81 26.28
N ARG A 9 -0.16 2.25 26.52
CA ARG A 9 0.35 3.54 26.03
C ARG A 9 0.43 3.61 24.51
N ILE A 10 0.79 2.51 23.84
CA ILE A 10 0.87 2.46 22.37
C ILE A 10 -0.53 2.58 21.79
N THR A 11 -1.50 1.81 22.30
CA THR A 11 -2.89 1.85 21.86
C THR A 11 -3.55 3.20 22.17
N ALA A 12 -3.23 3.83 23.29
CA ALA A 12 -3.72 5.16 23.67
C ALA A 12 -3.00 6.33 22.97
N ASN A 13 -2.05 6.06 22.06
CA ASN A 13 -1.20 7.09 21.44
C ASN A 13 -0.42 7.95 22.47
N GLN A 14 -0.06 7.40 23.63
CA GLN A 14 0.67 8.08 24.71
C GLN A 14 2.08 7.50 24.89
N TYR A 15 2.82 7.34 23.80
CA TYR A 15 4.19 6.83 23.80
C TYR A 15 5.18 7.91 23.33
N ASP A 16 6.39 7.90 23.88
CA ASP A 16 7.44 8.83 23.48
C ASP A 16 7.89 8.54 22.04
N THR A 17 7.94 9.57 21.19
CA THR A 17 8.35 9.49 19.79
C THR A 17 9.66 10.23 19.52
N ALA A 18 10.30 10.82 20.54
CA ALA A 18 11.55 11.54 20.36
C ALA A 18 12.64 10.65 19.74
N PRO A 19 13.48 11.17 18.83
CA PRO A 19 13.57 12.58 18.39
C PRO A 19 12.61 12.95 17.25
N PHE A 20 11.72 12.05 16.83
CA PHE A 20 10.91 12.22 15.62
C PHE A 20 9.60 12.97 15.90
N ASN A 21 9.23 13.85 14.97
CA ASN A 21 7.94 14.52 15.02
C ASN A 21 6.81 13.51 14.74
N ARG A 22 5.91 13.37 15.71
CA ARG A 22 4.79 12.43 15.67
C ARG A 22 3.89 12.59 14.44
N SER A 23 3.66 13.80 13.94
CA SER A 23 2.79 14.02 12.77
C SER A 23 3.38 13.46 11.46
N GLY A 24 4.70 13.26 11.40
CA GLY A 24 5.38 12.62 10.27
C GLY A 24 5.49 11.10 10.38
N LEU A 25 5.08 10.52 11.51
CA LEU A 25 5.19 9.10 11.76
C LEU A 25 3.93 8.34 11.37
N ILE A 26 4.12 7.09 10.99
CA ILE A 26 3.04 6.12 10.88
C ILE A 26 2.60 5.75 12.30
N PRO A 27 1.31 5.87 12.64
CA PRO A 27 0.83 5.44 13.94
C PRO A 27 0.95 3.90 14.11
N PRO A 28 1.24 3.41 15.32
CA PRO A 28 1.30 1.99 15.62
C PRO A 28 -0.10 1.39 15.47
N PHE A 29 -0.14 0.12 15.05
CA PHE A 29 -1.39 -0.60 14.76
C PHE A 29 -2.32 0.13 13.78
N PHE A 30 -1.79 1.04 12.96
CA PHE A 30 -2.58 1.64 11.90
C PHE A 30 -3.06 0.56 10.94
N ARG A 31 -4.37 0.39 10.89
CA ARG A 31 -5.00 -0.58 10.00
C ARG A 31 -5.05 0.02 8.61
N TYR A 32 -4.02 -0.26 7.83
CA TYR A 32 -4.00 0.08 6.42
C TYR A 32 -5.16 -0.57 5.68
N ARG A 33 -5.64 0.12 4.64
CA ARG A 33 -6.56 -0.50 3.70
C ARG A 33 -5.79 -1.52 2.86
N GLU A 34 -6.27 -2.76 2.90
CA GLU A 34 -5.79 -3.85 2.06
C GLU A 34 -6.65 -3.91 0.80
N LEU A 35 -5.99 -3.99 -0.37
CA LEU A 35 -6.65 -4.20 -1.66
C LEU A 35 -6.06 -5.43 -2.33
N PHE A 36 -6.91 -6.32 -2.79
CA PHE A 36 -6.50 -7.53 -3.49
C PHE A 36 -6.71 -7.37 -4.98
N LEU A 37 -5.65 -7.52 -5.75
CA LEU A 37 -5.70 -7.59 -7.21
C LEU A 37 -5.47 -9.02 -7.66
N VAL A 38 -6.32 -9.52 -8.54
CA VAL A 38 -6.24 -10.89 -9.06
C VAL A 38 -6.25 -10.83 -10.58
N VAL A 39 -5.27 -11.47 -11.22
CA VAL A 39 -5.26 -11.69 -12.67
C VAL A 39 -5.28 -13.20 -12.95
N PRO A 40 -6.48 -13.79 -13.11
CA PRO A 40 -6.63 -15.24 -13.26
C PRO A 40 -5.86 -15.81 -14.45
N LYS A 41 -5.78 -15.06 -15.55
CA LYS A 41 -5.05 -15.43 -16.77
C LYS A 41 -3.57 -15.78 -16.51
N TYR A 42 -2.96 -15.17 -15.50
CA TYR A 42 -1.56 -15.38 -15.15
C TYR A 42 -1.39 -16.09 -13.80
N TYR A 43 -2.48 -16.61 -13.21
CA TYR A 43 -2.48 -17.22 -11.88
C TYR A 43 -1.81 -16.34 -10.81
N LEU A 44 -1.98 -15.02 -10.93
CA LEU A 44 -1.30 -14.02 -10.11
C LEU A 44 -2.30 -13.35 -9.16
N SER A 45 -1.94 -13.32 -7.87
CA SER A 45 -2.65 -12.56 -6.83
C SER A 45 -1.68 -11.62 -6.11
N PHE A 46 -2.09 -10.37 -5.90
CA PHE A 46 -1.27 -9.38 -5.21
C PHE A 46 -2.10 -8.69 -4.12
N CYS A 47 -1.54 -8.64 -2.91
CA CYS A 47 -2.09 -7.86 -1.79
C CYS A 47 -1.37 -6.51 -1.74
N MET A 48 -2.12 -5.43 -1.93
CA MET A 48 -1.62 -4.07 -1.80
C MET A 48 -1.97 -3.51 -0.43
N ILE A 49 -0.93 -3.09 0.28
CA ILE A 49 -1.04 -2.31 1.50
C ILE A 49 -0.79 -0.86 1.13
N GLU A 50 -1.68 0.03 1.54
CA GLU A 50 -1.54 1.47 1.35
C GLU A 50 -0.19 1.93 1.94
N LYS A 51 0.75 2.30 1.06
CA LYS A 51 1.94 3.18 1.25
C LYS A 51 3.25 2.70 0.59
N VAL A 52 3.53 1.41 0.35
CA VAL A 52 4.92 1.02 -0.04
C VAL A 52 5.10 0.53 -1.49
N MET A 53 4.08 0.02 -2.18
CA MET A 53 4.25 -0.49 -3.56
C MET A 53 3.00 -0.36 -4.42
N THR A 54 2.15 0.63 -4.16
CA THR A 54 0.88 0.75 -4.91
C THR A 54 1.11 1.20 -6.35
N THR A 55 2.03 2.13 -6.64
CA THR A 55 2.18 2.72 -7.99
C THR A 55 2.74 1.73 -9.03
N ILE A 56 3.87 1.08 -8.74
CA ILE A 56 4.51 0.15 -9.70
C ILE A 56 3.67 -1.11 -9.89
N SER A 57 3.19 -1.72 -8.80
CA SER A 57 2.33 -2.90 -8.89
C SER A 57 1.05 -2.60 -9.66
N ASN A 58 0.43 -1.45 -9.43
CA ASN A 58 -0.75 -1.04 -10.20
C ASN A 58 -0.48 -0.92 -11.70
N ALA A 59 0.64 -0.29 -12.07
CA ALA A 59 1.01 -0.14 -13.47
C ALA A 59 1.26 -1.50 -14.16
N ILE A 60 1.87 -2.45 -13.46
CA ILE A 60 2.03 -3.82 -13.93
C ILE A 60 0.67 -4.48 -14.13
N PHE A 61 -0.24 -4.37 -13.15
CA PHE A 61 -1.57 -4.96 -13.24
C PHE A 61 -2.40 -4.38 -14.39
N CYS A 62 -2.32 -3.07 -14.65
CA CYS A 62 -2.94 -2.45 -15.82
C CYS A 62 -2.41 -3.05 -17.14
N PHE A 63 -1.08 -3.16 -17.27
CA PHE A 63 -0.45 -3.73 -18.46
C PHE A 63 -0.83 -5.20 -18.71
N ILE A 64 -0.82 -6.05 -17.69
CA ILE A 64 -1.14 -7.47 -17.86
C ILE A 64 -2.63 -7.73 -18.08
N THR A 65 -3.51 -6.85 -17.55
CA THR A 65 -4.95 -7.00 -17.72
C THR A 65 -5.42 -6.56 -19.10
N ASN A 66 -4.87 -5.45 -19.64
CA ASN A 66 -5.22 -4.97 -20.98
C ASN A 66 -3.97 -4.49 -21.75
N THR A 67 -3.15 -5.44 -22.16
CA THR A 67 -1.87 -5.16 -22.84
C THR A 67 -2.06 -4.46 -24.18
N SER A 68 -3.13 -4.77 -24.91
CA SER A 68 -3.44 -4.16 -26.21
C SER A 68 -3.77 -2.68 -26.08
N GLU A 69 -4.65 -2.31 -25.15
CA GLU A 69 -5.00 -0.90 -24.91
C GLU A 69 -3.79 -0.12 -24.39
N PHE A 70 -3.02 -0.71 -23.48
CA PHE A 70 -1.84 -0.09 -22.91
C PHE A 70 -0.82 0.27 -23.99
N ARG A 71 -0.55 -0.67 -24.91
CA ARG A 71 0.35 -0.45 -26.06
C ARG A 71 -0.22 0.51 -27.08
N ALA A 72 -1.50 0.40 -27.42
CA ALA A 72 -2.16 1.28 -28.38
C ALA A 72 -2.13 2.75 -27.98
N ASN A 73 -2.16 3.03 -26.67
CA ASN A 73 -2.10 4.39 -26.12
C ASN A 73 -0.69 4.85 -25.73
N ASN A 74 0.37 4.11 -26.09
CA ASN A 74 1.77 4.43 -25.73
C ASN A 74 1.97 4.72 -24.23
N ARG A 75 1.22 4.02 -23.36
CA ARG A 75 1.34 4.17 -21.91
C ARG A 75 2.67 3.63 -21.41
N ARG A 76 3.18 4.19 -20.32
CA ARG A 76 4.44 3.74 -19.69
C ARG A 76 4.18 3.35 -18.25
N ILE A 77 4.79 2.25 -17.83
CA ILE A 77 4.66 1.74 -16.45
C ILE A 77 5.10 2.80 -15.44
N SER A 78 6.11 3.60 -15.78
CA SER A 78 6.65 4.67 -14.92
C SER A 78 5.76 5.90 -14.78
N THR A 79 4.69 6.04 -15.58
CA THR A 79 3.79 7.20 -15.59
C THR A 79 2.33 6.84 -15.35
N GLU A 80 2.02 5.55 -15.18
CA GLU A 80 0.65 5.08 -15.04
C GLU A 80 0.10 5.39 -13.64
N THR A 81 -1.14 5.87 -13.57
CA THR A 81 -1.89 6.02 -12.33
C THR A 81 -3.14 5.18 -12.43
N TYR A 82 -3.30 4.19 -11.56
CA TYR A 82 -4.49 3.35 -11.54
C TYR A 82 -5.60 4.08 -10.79
N ALA A 83 -6.61 4.54 -11.53
CA ALA A 83 -7.87 4.93 -10.95
C ALA A 83 -8.62 3.65 -10.56
N ILE A 84 -8.72 3.39 -9.25
CA ILE A 84 -9.62 2.36 -8.73
C ILE A 84 -11.03 2.79 -9.13
N ARG A 85 -11.67 2.00 -10.00
CA ARG A 85 -13.04 2.22 -10.44
C ARG A 85 -14.02 1.61 -9.45
#